data_AF-A0A0K8QI79-F1
#
_entry.id   AF-A0A0K8QI79-F1
#
_cell.length_a   1.000
_cell.length_b   1.000
_cell.length_c   1.000
_cell.angle_alpha   90.00
_cell.angle_beta   90.00
_cell.angle_gamma   90.00
#
_symmetry.space_group_name_H-M   'P 1'
#
loop_
_entity.id
_entity.type
_entity.pdbx_description
1 polymer ?
#
loop_
_entity_poly.entity_id
_entity_poly.type
_entity_poly.pdbx_seq_one_letter_code
_entity_poly.pdbx_strand_id
1 'polypeptide(L)'
;MEHEESTYETEAATEDDTRAALLERSNRPFAPIGKVFVQAPQGNTKRHGPLSQFVRKGDLRGLRAQLLLYGIISSDAHDDGWSTTLPIQVWARAFDTTRTASPQSAANAASKILARLEERQLVIRARKGRERNVRVTLLREDGSGKPYQRPSLNNEDRFFRLPHIFWTDGWYEQLDLPATAMLLVALHEKPGFQLPTEKVPLWYGWSADTAERGFKRLEDLHLLKVTPRVKKAPLSPTGLAKVNEYTLAGPFGHEEIKVLLDRHGRARASKDQKDEKP
;
A
#
# COMPACT_ATOMS: atom_id res chain seq x y z
N MET A 1 44.13 -25.09 -26.64
CA MET A 1 43.39 -23.83 -26.44
C MET A 1 41.92 -24.22 -26.53
N GLU A 2 41.43 -24.80 -25.44
CA GLU A 2 40.03 -25.22 -25.33
C GLU A 2 39.25 -24.02 -24.81
N HIS A 3 38.24 -23.63 -25.56
CA HIS A 3 37.34 -22.55 -25.19
C HIS A 3 36.47 -23.02 -24.02
N GLU A 4 36.70 -22.45 -22.83
CA GLU A 4 35.72 -22.47 -21.76
C GLU A 4 34.49 -21.68 -22.20
N GLU A 5 33.44 -22.39 -22.64
CA GLU A 5 32.09 -21.84 -22.66
C GLU A 5 31.67 -21.57 -21.21
N SER A 6 31.86 -20.32 -20.78
CA SER A 6 31.27 -19.78 -19.56
C SER A 6 29.75 -19.72 -19.75
N THR A 7 29.05 -20.79 -19.39
CA THR A 7 27.61 -20.80 -19.16
C THR A 7 27.32 -19.89 -17.97
N TYR A 8 27.01 -18.62 -18.24
CA TYR A 8 26.37 -17.75 -17.26
C TYR A 8 24.96 -18.29 -17.03
N GLU A 9 24.79 -19.08 -15.98
CA GLU A 9 23.50 -19.57 -15.53
C GLU A 9 22.70 -18.34 -15.01
N THR A 10 21.86 -17.77 -15.86
CA THR A 10 21.04 -16.61 -15.49
C THR A 10 20.02 -17.05 -14.44
N GLU A 11 20.23 -16.63 -13.19
CA GLU A 11 19.29 -16.89 -12.10
C GLU A 11 17.88 -16.36 -12.45
N ALA A 12 16.85 -17.14 -12.12
CA ALA A 12 15.47 -16.75 -12.37
C ALA A 12 15.08 -15.54 -11.51
N ALA A 13 14.31 -14.61 -12.08
CA ALA A 13 13.84 -13.42 -11.37
C ALA A 13 13.05 -13.78 -10.10
N THR A 14 13.42 -13.15 -8.99
CA THR A 14 12.79 -13.31 -7.68
C THR A 14 11.47 -12.55 -7.58
N GLU A 15 10.78 -12.72 -6.46
CA GLU A 15 9.61 -11.92 -6.11
C GLU A 15 9.95 -10.43 -5.94
N ASP A 16 11.12 -10.11 -5.39
CA ASP A 16 11.60 -8.74 -5.22
C ASP A 16 11.90 -8.10 -6.57
N ASP A 17 12.61 -8.79 -7.47
CA ASP A 17 12.87 -8.33 -8.83
C ASP A 17 11.57 -8.04 -9.57
N THR A 18 10.58 -8.92 -9.42
CA THR A 18 9.28 -8.76 -10.05
C THR A 18 8.55 -7.52 -9.54
N ARG A 19 8.53 -7.29 -8.21
CA ARG A 19 7.89 -6.09 -7.64
C ARG A 19 8.62 -4.82 -8.05
N ALA A 20 9.95 -4.81 -7.98
CA ALA A 20 10.78 -3.67 -8.35
C ALA A 20 10.54 -3.27 -9.82
N ALA A 21 10.58 -4.23 -10.74
CA ALA A 21 10.31 -3.98 -12.16
C ALA A 21 8.88 -3.44 -12.42
N LEU A 22 7.88 -3.98 -11.73
CA LEU A 22 6.49 -3.50 -11.88
C LEU A 22 6.29 -2.07 -11.33
N LEU A 23 6.94 -1.75 -10.21
CA LEU A 23 6.90 -0.42 -9.59
C LEU A 23 7.69 0.61 -10.39
N GLU A 24 8.85 0.23 -10.93
CA GLU A 24 9.64 1.09 -11.83
C GLU A 24 8.85 1.45 -13.09
N ARG A 25 8.17 0.47 -13.68
CA ARG A 25 7.29 0.69 -14.85
C ARG A 25 6.18 1.71 -14.58
N SER A 26 5.76 1.88 -13.32
CA SER A 26 4.75 2.88 -12.99
C SER A 26 5.29 4.32 -13.06
N ASN A 27 6.61 4.51 -13.14
CA ASN A 27 7.26 5.82 -13.25
C ASN A 27 6.79 6.80 -12.15
N ARG A 28 6.58 6.27 -10.94
CA ARG A 28 6.24 7.01 -9.72
C ARG A 28 7.07 6.49 -8.55
N PRO A 29 7.36 7.32 -7.54
CA PRO A 29 8.09 6.87 -6.37
C PRO A 29 7.17 6.42 -5.22
N PHE A 30 5.84 6.43 -5.43
CA PHE A 30 4.85 6.09 -4.40
C PHE A 30 3.55 5.53 -5.02
N ALA A 31 2.82 4.75 -4.21
CA ALA A 31 1.44 4.38 -4.46
C ALA A 31 0.50 5.47 -3.87
N PRO A 32 -0.36 6.10 -4.67
CA PRO A 32 -1.44 6.94 -4.17
C PRO A 32 -2.56 6.07 -3.62
N ILE A 33 -3.00 6.34 -2.40
CA ILE A 33 -4.09 5.60 -1.75
C ILE A 33 -5.16 6.59 -1.32
N GLY A 34 -6.38 6.44 -1.83
CA GLY A 34 -7.52 7.23 -1.40
C GLY A 34 -7.74 7.14 0.10
N LYS A 35 -7.97 8.27 0.78
CA LYS A 35 -8.21 8.32 2.23
C LYS A 35 -9.41 7.47 2.64
N VAL A 36 -10.40 7.38 1.75
CA VAL A 36 -11.61 6.54 1.89
C VAL A 36 -11.31 5.05 2.08
N PHE A 37 -10.14 4.58 1.62
CA PHE A 37 -9.69 3.20 1.85
C PHE A 37 -9.51 2.90 3.35
N VAL A 38 -8.98 3.88 4.08
CA VAL A 38 -8.68 3.78 5.52
C VAL A 38 -9.91 4.17 6.34
N GLN A 39 -10.50 5.32 6.03
CA GLN A 39 -11.60 5.88 6.78
C GLN A 39 -12.52 6.72 5.88
N ALA A 40 -13.83 6.47 5.98
CA ALA A 40 -14.84 7.25 5.30
C ALA A 40 -14.90 8.70 5.85
N PRO A 41 -15.35 9.67 5.05
CA PRO A 41 -15.50 11.06 5.48
C PRO A 41 -16.37 11.21 6.72
N GLN A 42 -16.12 12.27 7.48
CA GLN A 42 -16.91 12.62 8.66
C GLN A 42 -18.40 12.81 8.29
N GLY A 43 -19.30 12.32 9.13
CA GLY A 43 -20.76 12.35 8.88
C GLY A 43 -21.35 11.03 8.35
N ASN A 44 -20.52 10.10 7.89
CA ASN A 44 -20.99 8.75 7.54
C ASN A 44 -21.37 7.94 8.78
N THR A 45 -22.45 7.15 8.67
CA THR A 45 -22.94 6.25 9.74
C THR A 45 -21.91 5.18 10.12
N LYS A 46 -21.12 4.72 9.16
CA LYS A 46 -19.95 3.86 9.36
C LYS A 46 -18.72 4.59 8.87
N ARG A 47 -17.76 4.82 9.77
CA ARG A 47 -16.51 5.51 9.45
C ARG A 47 -15.41 4.60 8.91
N HIS A 48 -15.51 3.29 9.14
CA HIS A 48 -14.45 2.37 8.74
C HIS A 48 -14.40 2.18 7.21
N GLY A 49 -13.23 2.36 6.60
CA GLY A 49 -13.02 2.07 5.18
C GLY A 49 -12.81 0.57 4.90
N PRO A 50 -12.63 0.17 3.63
CA PRO A 50 -12.32 -1.21 3.24
C PRO A 50 -11.10 -1.84 3.92
N LEU A 51 -10.13 -1.06 4.39
CA LEU A 51 -9.00 -1.54 5.20
C LEU A 51 -9.48 -2.42 6.38
N SER A 52 -10.60 -2.07 6.99
CA SER A 52 -11.20 -2.82 8.09
C SER A 52 -11.49 -4.29 7.77
N GLN A 53 -11.83 -4.59 6.51
CA GLN A 53 -12.14 -5.95 6.07
C GLN A 53 -10.89 -6.82 5.95
N PHE A 54 -9.73 -6.22 5.68
CA PHE A 54 -8.46 -6.95 5.67
C PHE A 54 -8.02 -7.28 7.10
N VAL A 55 -8.09 -6.28 7.98
CA VAL A 55 -7.69 -6.44 9.39
C VAL A 55 -8.55 -7.48 10.10
N ARG A 56 -9.88 -7.36 10.00
CA ARG A 56 -10.82 -8.31 10.64
C ARG A 56 -10.67 -9.75 10.14
N LYS A 57 -10.34 -9.94 8.86
CA LYS A 57 -10.20 -11.26 8.24
C LYS A 57 -8.77 -11.81 8.30
N GLY A 58 -7.81 -11.09 8.90
CA GLY A 58 -6.41 -11.52 8.92
C GLY A 58 -5.74 -11.56 7.54
N ASP A 59 -6.26 -10.82 6.54
CA ASP A 59 -5.85 -10.96 5.13
C ASP A 59 -4.67 -10.07 4.76
N LEU A 60 -3.50 -10.33 5.37
CA LEU A 60 -2.28 -9.55 5.13
C LEU A 60 -1.81 -9.62 3.67
N ARG A 61 -1.84 -10.82 3.07
CA ARG A 61 -1.46 -11.01 1.67
C ARG A 61 -2.39 -10.25 0.73
N GLY A 62 -3.70 -10.28 0.98
CA GLY A 62 -4.67 -9.49 0.22
C GLY A 62 -4.41 -7.98 0.35
N LEU A 63 -4.11 -7.49 1.56
CA LEU A 63 -3.78 -6.09 1.78
C LEU A 63 -2.53 -5.68 1.00
N ARG A 64 -1.43 -6.43 1.13
CA ARG A 64 -0.17 -6.16 0.42
C ARG A 64 -0.36 -6.18 -1.11
N ALA A 65 -1.15 -7.13 -1.62
CA ALA A 65 -1.50 -7.20 -3.03
C ALA A 65 -2.27 -5.96 -3.49
N GLN A 66 -3.29 -5.53 -2.73
CA GLN A 66 -4.05 -4.32 -3.07
C GLN A 66 -3.17 -3.07 -3.09
N LEU A 67 -2.30 -2.90 -2.09
CA LEU A 67 -1.37 -1.77 -2.02
C LEU A 67 -0.41 -1.75 -3.22
N LEU A 68 0.09 -2.93 -3.62
CA LEU A 68 0.95 -3.06 -4.80
C LEU A 68 0.20 -2.70 -6.08
N LEU A 69 -1.05 -3.14 -6.23
CA LEU A 69 -1.89 -2.79 -7.37
C LEU A 69 -2.11 -1.28 -7.48
N TYR A 70 -2.30 -0.57 -6.36
CA TYR A 70 -2.30 0.89 -6.36
C TYR A 70 -0.95 1.45 -6.86
N GLY A 71 0.19 0.89 -6.44
CA GLY A 71 1.52 1.34 -6.89
C GLY A 71 1.79 1.16 -8.39
N ILE A 72 1.29 0.07 -8.99
CA ILE A 72 1.66 -0.31 -10.36
C ILE A 72 0.60 0.03 -11.43
N ILE A 73 -0.64 0.36 -11.03
CA ILE A 73 -1.76 0.64 -11.97
C ILE A 73 -2.20 2.11 -11.93
N SER A 74 -2.03 2.81 -10.81
CA SER A 74 -2.54 4.18 -10.65
C SER A 74 -1.75 5.25 -11.42
N SER A 75 -0.69 4.85 -12.13
CA SER A 75 0.31 5.81 -12.53
C SER A 75 -0.06 6.66 -13.72
N ASP A 76 -0.74 6.10 -14.73
CA ASP A 76 -1.45 6.80 -15.80
C ASP A 76 -2.43 5.79 -16.44
N ALA A 77 -3.55 6.26 -16.99
CA ALA A 77 -4.44 5.38 -17.72
C ALA A 77 -3.75 4.97 -19.02
N HIS A 78 -3.40 3.69 -19.15
CA HIS A 78 -2.98 3.13 -20.44
C HIS A 78 -4.18 3.18 -21.41
N ASP A 79 -3.96 2.86 -22.69
CA ASP A 79 -5.05 2.82 -23.69
C ASP A 79 -6.22 1.91 -23.25
N ASP A 80 -5.94 0.92 -22.41
CA ASP A 80 -6.95 0.08 -21.80
C ASP A 80 -7.46 0.59 -20.41
N GLY A 81 -7.26 1.84 -20.02
CA GLY A 81 -7.68 2.42 -18.74
C GLY A 81 -6.81 2.06 -17.52
N TRP A 82 -7.40 2.08 -16.32
CA TRP A 82 -6.73 1.79 -15.02
C TRP A 82 -6.51 0.29 -14.81
N SER A 83 -5.79 -0.35 -15.72
CA SER A 83 -5.62 -1.80 -15.71
C SER A 83 -4.20 -2.22 -16.06
N THR A 84 -3.82 -3.42 -15.61
CA THR A 84 -2.63 -4.10 -16.11
C THR A 84 -2.92 -5.57 -16.39
N THR A 85 -2.31 -6.12 -17.43
CA THR A 85 -2.47 -7.52 -17.85
C THR A 85 -1.14 -8.21 -17.71
N LEU A 86 -1.09 -9.27 -16.91
CA LEU A 86 0.11 -10.07 -16.69
C LEU A 86 -0.23 -11.56 -16.67
N PRO A 87 0.72 -12.45 -17.02
CA PRO A 87 0.57 -13.88 -16.78
C PRO A 87 0.34 -14.16 -15.30
N ILE A 88 -0.47 -15.18 -14.98
CA ILE A 88 -0.78 -15.52 -13.58
C ILE A 88 0.47 -15.83 -12.73
N GLN A 89 1.56 -16.29 -13.34
CA GLN A 89 2.82 -16.55 -12.64
C GLN A 89 3.55 -15.26 -12.24
N VAL A 90 3.41 -14.19 -13.01
CA VAL A 90 3.95 -12.87 -12.64
C VAL A 90 3.16 -12.31 -11.46
N TRP A 91 1.83 -12.47 -11.47
CA TRP A 91 0.98 -12.14 -10.31
C TRP A 91 1.36 -12.95 -9.07
N ALA A 92 1.68 -14.23 -9.24
CA ALA A 92 2.12 -15.09 -8.13
C ALA A 92 3.41 -14.59 -7.47
N ARG A 93 4.43 -14.23 -8.27
CA ARG A 93 5.66 -13.62 -7.75
C ARG A 93 5.39 -12.26 -7.10
N ALA A 94 4.62 -11.40 -7.76
CA ALA A 94 4.27 -10.07 -7.25
C ALA A 94 3.57 -10.13 -5.88
N PHE A 95 2.70 -11.14 -5.67
CA PHE A 95 1.95 -11.35 -4.42
C PHE A 95 2.63 -12.27 -3.41
N ASP A 96 3.90 -12.62 -3.63
CA ASP A 96 4.69 -13.43 -2.71
C ASP A 96 4.07 -14.82 -2.45
N THR A 97 3.57 -15.46 -3.52
CA THR A 97 2.98 -16.80 -3.43
C THR A 97 3.89 -17.91 -3.94
N THR A 98 5.11 -17.59 -4.40
CA THR A 98 6.04 -18.53 -5.04
C THR A 98 7.13 -19.09 -4.10
N ARG A 99 7.60 -18.35 -3.08
CA ARG A 99 8.73 -18.72 -2.20
C ARG A 99 8.70 -20.13 -1.62
N THR A 100 7.51 -20.65 -1.30
CA THR A 100 7.33 -21.94 -0.59
C THR A 100 6.35 -22.87 -1.29
N ALA A 101 5.99 -22.59 -2.54
CA ALA A 101 4.92 -23.30 -3.23
C ALA A 101 5.32 -23.72 -4.65
N SER A 102 4.81 -24.87 -5.09
CA SER A 102 4.93 -25.27 -6.49
C SER A 102 4.29 -24.23 -7.41
N PRO A 103 4.73 -24.08 -8.67
CA PRO A 103 4.20 -23.07 -9.59
C PRO A 103 2.67 -23.11 -9.74
N GLN A 104 2.06 -24.30 -9.72
CA GLN A 104 0.60 -24.43 -9.82
C GLN A 104 -0.12 -23.99 -8.53
N SER A 105 0.45 -24.29 -7.36
CA SER A 105 -0.08 -23.84 -6.08
C SER A 105 0.04 -22.33 -5.92
N ALA A 106 1.18 -21.76 -6.32
CA ALA A 106 1.45 -20.32 -6.32
C ALA A 106 0.45 -19.55 -7.19
N ALA A 107 0.19 -20.03 -8.42
CA ALA A 107 -0.81 -19.46 -9.32
C ALA A 107 -2.24 -19.53 -8.76
N ASN A 108 -2.60 -20.66 -8.14
CA ASN A 108 -3.90 -20.81 -7.48
C ASN A 108 -4.06 -19.83 -6.30
N ALA A 109 -3.01 -19.65 -5.49
CA ALA A 109 -3.00 -18.70 -4.39
C ALA A 109 -3.16 -17.24 -4.90
N ALA A 110 -2.45 -16.86 -5.95
CA ALA A 110 -2.58 -15.56 -6.59
C ALA A 110 -4.00 -15.31 -7.12
N SER A 111 -4.59 -16.33 -7.78
CA SER A 111 -5.97 -16.27 -8.26
C SER A 111 -6.99 -16.07 -7.13
N LYS A 112 -6.79 -16.76 -5.99
CA LYS A 112 -7.62 -16.58 -4.79
C LYS A 112 -7.46 -15.19 -4.18
N ILE A 113 -6.25 -14.63 -4.14
CA ILE A 113 -6.02 -13.25 -3.69
C ILE A 113 -6.82 -12.29 -4.56
N LEU A 114 -6.70 -12.37 -5.89
CA LEU A 114 -7.46 -11.53 -6.81
C LEU A 114 -8.98 -11.69 -6.65
N ALA A 115 -9.47 -12.92 -6.46
CA ALA A 115 -10.89 -13.17 -6.21
C ALA A 115 -11.36 -12.45 -4.94
N ARG A 116 -10.59 -12.53 -3.84
CA ARG A 116 -10.93 -11.82 -2.59
C ARG A 116 -10.87 -10.30 -2.73
N LEU A 117 -10.11 -9.75 -3.66
CA LEU A 117 -10.08 -8.30 -3.95
C LEU A 117 -11.31 -7.88 -4.79
N GLU A 118 -11.72 -8.72 -5.74
CA GLU A 118 -12.94 -8.54 -6.53
C GLU A 118 -14.20 -8.63 -5.66
N GLU A 119 -14.27 -9.60 -4.74
CA GLU A 119 -15.35 -9.73 -3.74
C GLU A 119 -15.48 -8.47 -2.87
N ARG A 120 -14.37 -7.77 -2.61
CA ARG A 120 -14.34 -6.50 -1.86
C ARG A 120 -14.65 -5.28 -2.72
N GLN A 121 -14.93 -5.48 -4.01
CA GLN A 121 -15.23 -4.43 -4.98
C GLN A 121 -14.09 -3.39 -5.09
N LEU A 122 -12.84 -3.87 -4.98
CA LEU A 122 -11.63 -3.04 -5.12
C LEU A 122 -10.97 -3.21 -6.50
N VAL A 123 -11.26 -4.30 -7.19
CA VAL A 123 -10.78 -4.59 -8.54
C VAL A 123 -11.83 -5.34 -9.36
N ILE A 124 -11.69 -5.29 -10.67
CA ILE A 124 -12.29 -6.24 -11.62
C ILE A 124 -11.18 -7.12 -12.16
N ARG A 125 -11.44 -8.42 -12.36
CA ARG A 125 -10.53 -9.29 -13.10
C ARG A 125 -11.17 -9.78 -14.40
N ALA A 126 -10.37 -9.89 -15.45
CA ALA A 126 -10.76 -10.51 -16.71
C ALA A 126 -9.63 -11.40 -17.23
N ARG A 127 -9.98 -12.45 -17.98
CA ARG A 127 -9.00 -13.20 -18.78
C ARG A 127 -8.83 -12.49 -20.11
N LYS A 128 -7.60 -12.27 -20.57
CA LYS A 128 -7.31 -11.60 -21.86
C LYS A 128 -6.32 -12.43 -22.68
N GLY A 129 -6.70 -12.85 -23.89
CA GLY A 129 -5.81 -13.59 -24.81
C GLY A 129 -5.55 -15.06 -24.44
N ARG A 130 -4.52 -15.66 -25.08
CA ARG A 130 -3.96 -16.98 -24.73
C ARG A 130 -2.85 -16.79 -23.67
N GLU A 131 -2.51 -17.88 -22.94
CA GLU A 131 -1.52 -17.92 -21.84
C GLU A 131 -1.96 -17.44 -20.43
N ARG A 132 -3.14 -17.84 -19.95
CA ARG A 132 -3.57 -17.60 -18.54
C ARG A 132 -3.33 -16.14 -18.08
N ASN A 133 -3.38 -15.19 -19.01
CA ASN A 133 -3.18 -13.78 -18.77
C ASN A 133 -4.38 -13.25 -18.01
N VAL A 134 -4.11 -12.63 -16.86
CA VAL A 134 -5.12 -12.04 -16.00
C VAL A 134 -4.95 -10.54 -16.04
N ARG A 135 -5.98 -9.90 -16.56
CA ARG A 135 -6.15 -8.46 -16.52
C ARG A 135 -6.80 -8.09 -15.19
N VAL A 136 -6.21 -7.11 -14.51
CA VAL A 136 -6.72 -6.54 -13.27
C VAL A 136 -6.98 -5.06 -13.50
N THR A 137 -8.18 -4.59 -13.20
CA THR A 137 -8.61 -3.18 -13.30
C THR A 137 -8.94 -2.65 -11.91
N LEU A 138 -8.45 -1.46 -11.55
CA LEU A 138 -8.78 -0.83 -10.27
C LEU A 138 -10.23 -0.33 -10.24
N LEU A 139 -10.86 -0.44 -9.07
CA LEU A 139 -12.12 0.22 -8.72
C LEU A 139 -11.86 1.28 -7.64
N ARG A 140 -12.86 2.12 -7.36
CA ARG A 140 -12.79 3.14 -6.31
C ARG A 140 -12.47 2.50 -4.96
N GLU A 141 -11.56 3.13 -4.23
CA GLU A 141 -10.99 2.53 -3.01
C GLU A 141 -11.94 2.50 -1.80
N ASP A 142 -13.17 3.00 -1.94
CA ASP A 142 -14.21 2.98 -0.91
C ASP A 142 -14.98 1.64 -0.84
N GLY A 143 -14.73 0.72 -1.80
CA GLY A 143 -15.41 -0.57 -1.91
C GLY A 143 -16.83 -0.48 -2.47
N SER A 144 -17.18 0.64 -3.13
CA SER A 144 -18.48 0.81 -3.79
C SER A 144 -18.59 0.08 -5.13
N GLY A 145 -17.47 -0.38 -5.69
CA GLY A 145 -17.39 -0.97 -7.02
C GLY A 145 -17.46 0.03 -8.17
N LYS A 146 -17.49 1.33 -7.88
CA LYS A 146 -17.46 2.39 -8.90
C LYS A 146 -16.11 2.40 -9.65
N PRO A 147 -16.07 2.89 -10.90
CA PRO A 147 -14.81 3.02 -11.63
C PRO A 147 -13.78 3.84 -10.86
N TYR A 148 -12.53 3.38 -10.86
CA TYR A 148 -11.42 4.13 -10.27
C TYR A 148 -11.24 5.45 -11.01
N GLN A 149 -11.01 6.51 -10.23
CA GLN A 149 -10.62 7.82 -10.73
C GLN A 149 -9.32 8.19 -10.06
N ARG A 150 -8.39 8.75 -10.84
CA ARG A 150 -7.11 9.20 -10.30
C ARG A 150 -7.35 10.23 -9.19
N PRO A 151 -6.81 10.01 -7.99
CA PRO A 151 -6.79 11.06 -6.97
C PRO A 151 -6.00 12.26 -7.49
N SER A 152 -6.63 13.42 -7.54
CA SER A 152 -6.02 14.67 -7.99
C SER A 152 -6.35 15.81 -7.03
N LEU A 153 -5.64 16.92 -7.15
CA LEU A 153 -5.90 18.13 -6.35
C LEU A 153 -7.33 18.67 -6.52
N ASN A 154 -8.00 18.35 -7.63
CA ASN A 154 -9.31 18.85 -8.00
C ASN A 154 -10.44 17.81 -7.79
N ASN A 155 -10.10 16.64 -7.24
CA ASN A 155 -11.04 15.56 -6.92
C ASN A 155 -11.40 15.61 -5.43
N GLU A 156 -12.66 15.34 -5.07
CA GLU A 156 -13.13 15.17 -3.68
C GLU A 156 -12.33 14.09 -2.91
N ASP A 157 -11.84 13.07 -3.62
CA ASP A 157 -11.07 11.95 -3.10
C ASP A 157 -9.61 12.34 -2.86
N ARG A 158 -9.36 12.89 -1.67
CA ARG A 158 -8.01 13.09 -1.14
C ARG A 158 -7.28 11.75 -1.02
N PHE A 159 -5.98 11.74 -1.28
CA PHE A 159 -5.10 10.59 -1.11
C PHE A 159 -3.94 10.88 -0.16
N PHE A 160 -3.31 9.81 0.32
CA PHE A 160 -1.99 9.85 0.93
C PHE A 160 -1.02 8.98 0.11
N ARG A 161 0.28 9.13 0.37
CA ARG A 161 1.34 8.48 -0.41
C ARG A 161 1.94 7.36 0.42
N LEU A 162 1.98 6.16 -0.13
CA LEU A 162 2.80 5.06 0.38
C LEU A 162 4.05 4.93 -0.50
N PRO A 163 5.23 5.35 -0.01
CA PRO A 163 6.49 5.28 -0.76
C PRO A 163 6.82 3.85 -1.23
N HIS A 164 7.42 3.72 -2.43
CA HIS A 164 7.76 2.41 -3.01
C HIS A 164 8.81 1.62 -2.22
N ILE A 165 9.61 2.32 -1.41
CA ILE A 165 10.49 1.72 -0.39
C ILE A 165 9.77 0.73 0.52
N PHE A 166 8.44 0.84 0.68
CA PHE A 166 7.64 -0.17 1.37
C PHE A 166 7.90 -1.58 0.81
N TRP A 167 8.07 -1.69 -0.51
CA TRP A 167 8.43 -2.94 -1.18
C TRP A 167 9.94 -3.06 -1.42
N THR A 168 10.57 -2.03 -2.00
CA THR A 168 11.97 -2.15 -2.48
C THR A 168 12.99 -2.35 -1.37
N ASP A 169 12.68 -1.91 -0.15
CA ASP A 169 13.57 -2.04 1.01
C ASP A 169 13.06 -3.11 1.99
N GLY A 170 12.11 -3.95 1.57
CA GLY A 170 11.62 -5.10 2.36
C GLY A 170 10.75 -4.76 3.57
N TRP A 171 10.34 -3.50 3.77
CA TRP A 171 9.45 -3.11 4.89
C TRP A 171 8.14 -3.88 4.91
N TYR A 172 7.62 -4.23 3.73
CA TYR A 172 6.42 -5.04 3.61
C TYR A 172 6.56 -6.38 4.34
N GLU A 173 7.75 -6.99 4.40
CA GLU A 173 7.99 -8.25 5.13
C GLU A 173 8.06 -8.04 6.64
N GLN A 174 8.73 -6.95 7.06
CA GLN A 174 8.97 -6.63 8.47
C GLN A 174 7.70 -6.22 9.23
N LEU A 175 6.71 -5.71 8.49
CA LEU A 175 5.44 -5.23 9.01
C LEU A 175 4.37 -6.33 8.93
N ASP A 176 3.87 -6.72 10.10
CA ASP A 176 2.69 -7.57 10.22
C ASP A 176 1.40 -6.80 9.88
N LEU A 177 0.25 -7.48 9.94
CA LEU A 177 -1.04 -6.87 9.59
C LEU A 177 -1.42 -5.69 10.51
N PRO A 178 -1.34 -5.81 11.85
CA PRO A 178 -1.50 -4.67 12.76
C PRO A 178 -0.61 -3.48 12.39
N ALA A 179 0.69 -3.68 12.21
CA ALA A 179 1.63 -2.60 11.92
C ALA A 179 1.39 -1.99 10.54
N THR A 180 1.10 -2.80 9.52
CA THR A 180 0.74 -2.32 8.19
C THR A 180 -0.52 -1.46 8.24
N ALA A 181 -1.55 -1.90 8.97
CA ALA A 181 -2.80 -1.13 9.11
C ALA A 181 -2.56 0.21 9.82
N MET A 182 -1.77 0.22 10.90
CA MET A 182 -1.47 1.44 11.63
C MET A 182 -0.52 2.38 10.89
N LEU A 183 0.36 1.86 10.01
CA LEU A 183 1.16 2.67 9.09
C LEU A 183 0.24 3.43 8.12
N LEU A 184 -0.75 2.75 7.54
CA LEU A 184 -1.73 3.39 6.65
C LEU A 184 -2.58 4.44 7.37
N VAL A 185 -2.97 4.18 8.63
CA VAL A 185 -3.65 5.19 9.46
C VAL A 185 -2.74 6.39 9.69
N ALA A 186 -1.47 6.18 10.04
CA ALA A 186 -0.55 7.27 10.33
C ALA A 186 -0.21 8.10 9.07
N LEU A 187 -0.11 7.47 7.89
CA LEU A 187 0.05 8.16 6.60
C LEU A 187 -1.21 8.92 6.18
N HIS A 188 -2.39 8.42 6.56
CA HIS A 188 -3.67 9.07 6.35
C HIS A 188 -3.81 10.36 7.18
N GLU A 189 -3.31 10.36 8.41
CA GLU A 189 -3.38 11.47 9.35
C GLU A 189 -2.30 12.55 9.11
N LYS A 190 -2.44 13.70 9.77
CA LYS A 190 -1.40 14.74 9.78
C LYS A 190 -0.33 14.41 10.84
N PRO A 191 0.94 14.85 10.67
CA PRO A 191 1.95 14.70 11.72
C PRO A 191 1.48 15.24 13.08
N GLY A 192 1.79 14.52 14.17
CA GLY A 192 1.35 14.87 15.52
C GLY A 192 -0.12 14.54 15.81
N PHE A 193 -0.72 13.61 15.07
CA PHE A 193 -2.12 13.25 15.28
C PHE A 193 -2.33 12.54 16.62
N GLN A 194 -3.52 12.71 17.20
CA GLN A 194 -3.95 12.03 18.41
C GLN A 194 -4.98 10.97 18.05
N LEU A 195 -4.71 9.72 18.44
CA LEU A 195 -5.67 8.62 18.26
C LEU A 195 -5.84 7.86 19.59
N PRO A 196 -6.94 8.12 20.32
CA PRO A 196 -7.35 7.25 21.42
C PRO A 196 -7.71 5.87 20.88
N THR A 197 -7.07 4.82 21.39
CA THR A 197 -7.22 3.45 20.88
C THR A 197 -8.65 2.94 21.05
N GLU A 198 -9.39 3.46 22.04
CA GLU A 198 -10.80 3.14 22.30
C GLU A 198 -11.74 3.62 21.18
N LYS A 199 -11.30 4.59 20.37
CA LYS A 199 -12.06 5.06 19.20
C LYS A 199 -11.82 4.23 17.94
N VAL A 200 -10.77 3.41 17.91
CA VAL A 200 -10.41 2.60 16.74
C VAL A 200 -11.53 1.66 16.30
N PRO A 201 -12.23 0.93 17.19
CA PRO A 201 -13.35 0.07 16.77
C PRO A 201 -14.44 0.83 16.02
N LEU A 202 -14.76 2.04 16.48
CA LEU A 202 -15.78 2.90 15.87
C LEU A 202 -15.30 3.51 14.55
N TRP A 203 -14.04 3.97 14.51
CA TRP A 203 -13.51 4.77 13.41
C TRP A 203 -12.91 3.97 12.27
N TYR A 204 -12.24 2.86 12.59
CA TYR A 204 -11.51 2.04 11.62
C TYR A 204 -11.97 0.59 11.62
N GLY A 205 -12.74 0.15 12.63
CA GLY A 205 -13.44 -1.13 12.59
C GLY A 205 -12.68 -2.31 13.18
N TRP A 206 -11.49 -2.15 13.74
CA TRP A 206 -10.77 -3.24 14.44
C TRP A 206 -10.57 -2.91 15.91
N SER A 207 -10.13 -3.91 16.69
CA SER A 207 -9.99 -3.76 18.15
C SER A 207 -8.93 -2.73 18.52
N ALA A 208 -9.09 -2.11 19.70
CA ALA A 208 -8.08 -1.24 20.31
C ALA A 208 -6.74 -1.99 20.46
N ASP A 209 -6.78 -3.23 20.94
CA ASP A 209 -5.62 -4.14 21.06
C ASP A 209 -4.88 -4.34 19.73
N THR A 210 -5.58 -4.46 18.60
CA THR A 210 -4.94 -4.55 17.28
C THR A 210 -4.21 -3.26 16.92
N ALA A 211 -4.77 -2.09 17.26
CA ALA A 211 -4.09 -0.82 17.04
C ALA A 211 -2.89 -0.64 17.96
N GLU A 212 -2.98 -1.03 19.23
CA GLU A 212 -1.89 -0.96 20.19
C GLU A 212 -0.71 -1.82 19.76
N ARG A 213 -0.95 -3.08 19.36
CA ARG A 213 0.09 -3.93 18.78
C ARG A 213 0.73 -3.31 17.54
N GLY A 214 -0.09 -2.74 16.65
CA GLY A 214 0.39 -2.10 15.43
C GLY A 214 1.28 -0.90 15.71
N PHE A 215 0.85 0.01 16.60
CA PHE A 215 1.67 1.16 17.00
C PHE A 215 2.95 0.75 17.72
N LYS A 216 2.87 -0.22 18.63
CA LYS A 216 4.05 -0.76 19.32
C LYS A 216 5.06 -1.30 18.31
N ARG A 217 4.62 -2.10 17.33
CA ARG A 217 5.51 -2.64 16.30
C ARG A 217 6.15 -1.56 15.43
N LEU A 218 5.43 -0.48 15.11
CA LEU A 218 5.99 0.65 14.37
C LEU A 218 7.02 1.44 15.20
N GLU A 219 6.78 1.59 16.51
CA GLU A 219 7.73 2.20 17.44
C GLU A 219 8.99 1.35 17.59
N ASP A 220 8.85 0.03 17.78
CA ASP A 220 9.97 -0.92 17.89
C ASP A 220 10.86 -0.93 16.63
N LEU A 221 10.26 -0.63 15.46
CA LEU A 221 10.95 -0.49 14.17
C LEU A 221 11.43 0.94 13.88
N HIS A 222 11.30 1.86 14.84
CA HIS A 222 11.66 3.28 14.70
C HIS A 222 10.94 4.01 13.55
N LEU A 223 9.76 3.53 13.14
CA LEU A 223 8.91 4.13 12.11
C LEU A 223 7.89 5.11 12.70
N LEU A 224 7.70 5.10 14.02
CA LEU A 224 6.74 5.94 14.71
C LEU A 224 7.34 6.51 15.99
N LYS A 225 7.25 7.83 16.16
CA LYS A 225 7.53 8.51 17.42
C LYS A 225 6.24 8.74 18.17
N VAL A 226 6.19 8.27 19.42
CA VAL A 226 5.09 8.50 20.34
C VAL A 226 5.49 9.58 21.36
N THR A 227 4.70 10.65 21.46
CA THR A 227 4.92 11.74 22.43
C THR A 227 3.71 11.84 23.36
N PRO A 228 3.84 11.46 24.64
CA PRO A 228 2.78 11.66 25.62
C PRO A 228 2.51 13.15 25.83
N ARG A 229 1.24 13.54 25.77
CA ARG A 229 0.76 14.88 26.09
C ARG A 229 -0.26 14.81 27.21
N VAL A 230 -0.26 15.85 28.04
CA VAL A 230 -1.28 16.05 29.06
C VAL A 230 -2.23 17.14 28.58
N LYS A 231 -3.53 16.87 28.57
CA LYS A 231 -4.56 17.85 28.26
C LYS A 231 -5.51 18.02 29.45
N LYS A 232 -6.08 19.22 29.59
CA LYS A 232 -7.15 19.47 30.57
C LYS A 232 -8.35 18.58 30.25
N ALA A 233 -8.85 17.88 31.26
CA ALA A 233 -10.00 17.00 31.17
C ALA A 233 -10.85 17.18 32.43
N PRO A 234 -11.75 18.19 32.45
CA PRO A 234 -12.51 18.56 33.65
C PRO A 234 -13.36 17.43 34.24
N LEU A 235 -13.74 16.45 33.40
CA LEU A 235 -14.54 15.29 33.79
C LEU A 235 -13.69 14.07 34.23
N SER A 236 -12.37 14.20 34.28
CA SER A 236 -11.48 13.16 34.83
C SER A 236 -11.23 13.41 36.32
N PRO A 237 -11.01 12.36 37.14
CA PRO A 237 -10.76 12.52 38.57
C PRO A 237 -9.60 13.46 38.93
N THR A 238 -8.59 13.56 38.07
CA THR A 238 -7.41 14.42 38.26
C THR A 238 -7.51 15.77 37.54
N GLY A 239 -8.61 16.03 36.81
CA GLY A 239 -8.74 17.18 35.92
C GLY A 239 -7.84 17.13 34.67
N LEU A 240 -7.10 16.04 34.45
CA LEU A 240 -6.10 15.87 33.40
C LEU A 240 -6.26 14.52 32.69
N ALA A 241 -6.09 14.50 31.37
CA ALA A 241 -6.00 13.27 30.58
C ALA A 241 -4.66 13.20 29.87
N LYS A 242 -4.05 12.00 29.86
CA LYS A 242 -2.90 11.71 29.00
C LYS A 242 -3.39 11.26 27.63
N VAL A 243 -2.84 11.84 26.57
CA VAL A 243 -3.09 11.45 25.18
C VAL A 243 -1.76 11.30 24.46
N ASN A 244 -1.67 10.31 23.58
CA ASN A 244 -0.47 10.12 22.76
C ASN A 244 -0.60 10.94 21.47
N GLU A 245 0.45 11.69 21.14
CA GLU A 245 0.67 12.24 19.82
C GLU A 245 1.61 11.32 19.04
N TYR A 246 1.22 11.04 17.80
CA TYR A 246 1.91 10.11 16.92
C TYR A 246 2.47 10.85 15.70
N THR A 247 3.73 10.60 15.38
CA THR A 247 4.40 11.18 14.20
C THR A 247 5.21 10.09 13.52
N LEU A 248 4.97 9.87 12.22
CA LEU A 248 5.79 8.95 11.43
C LEU A 248 7.24 9.45 11.35
N ALA A 249 8.15 8.51 11.46
CA ALA A 249 9.59 8.70 11.43
C ALA A 249 10.22 7.74 10.41
N GLY A 250 11.55 7.84 10.29
CA GLY A 250 12.31 7.06 9.32
C GLY A 250 11.79 7.30 7.90
N PRO A 251 11.79 6.27 7.04
CA PRO A 251 11.61 6.47 5.61
C PRO A 251 10.14 6.73 5.21
N PHE A 252 9.20 6.62 6.15
CA PHE A 252 7.79 7.02 6.00
C PHE A 252 7.46 8.37 6.66
N GLY A 253 8.46 9.05 7.22
CA GLY A 253 8.29 10.38 7.80
C GLY A 253 7.89 11.42 6.75
N HIS A 254 7.16 12.44 7.18
CA HIS A 254 6.63 13.46 6.27
C HIS A 254 7.72 14.18 5.46
N GLU A 255 8.84 14.53 6.11
CA GLU A 255 9.97 15.18 5.45
C GLU A 255 10.69 14.25 4.47
N GLU A 256 10.86 12.97 4.81
CA GLU A 256 11.47 11.99 3.90
C GLU A 256 10.61 11.78 2.65
N ILE A 257 9.29 11.71 2.80
CA ILE A 257 8.38 11.65 1.66
C ILE A 257 8.51 12.91 0.79
N LYS A 258 8.67 14.09 1.38
CA LYS A 258 8.88 15.33 0.62
C LYS A 258 10.20 15.30 -0.15
N VAL A 259 11.29 14.89 0.49
CA VAL A 259 12.62 14.74 -0.15
C VAL A 259 12.56 13.74 -1.31
N LEU A 260 11.86 12.62 -1.13
CA LEU A 260 11.63 11.61 -2.19
C LEU A 260 10.97 12.23 -3.42
N LEU A 261 9.91 13.02 -3.22
CA LEU A 261 9.18 13.69 -4.29
C LEU A 261 10.05 14.71 -5.02
N ASP A 262 10.79 15.54 -4.27
CA ASP A 262 11.67 16.55 -4.84
C ASP A 262 12.82 15.93 -5.65
N ARG A 263 13.36 14.79 -5.20
CA ARG A 263 14.37 14.04 -5.93
C ARG A 263 13.82 13.46 -7.23
N HIS A 264 12.66 12.83 -7.17
CA HIS A 264 12.03 12.24 -8.35
C HIS A 264 11.62 13.30 -9.39
N GLY A 265 11.09 14.45 -8.93
CA GLY A 265 10.76 15.57 -9.82
C GLY A 265 11.98 16.11 -10.57
N ARG A 266 13.11 16.28 -9.88
CA ARG A 266 14.39 16.68 -10.50
C ARG A 266 14.91 15.66 -11.51
N ALA A 267 14.86 14.37 -11.17
CA ALA A 267 15.31 13.30 -12.06
C ALA A 267 14.45 13.24 -13.35
N ARG A 268 13.13 13.41 -13.22
CA ARG A 268 12.21 13.44 -14.36
C ARG A 268 12.49 14.63 -15.28
N ALA A 269 12.60 15.85 -14.72
CA ALA A 269 12.93 17.03 -15.51
C ALA A 269 14.28 16.92 -16.25
N SER A 270 15.28 16.27 -15.63
CA SER A 270 16.57 16.02 -16.29
C SER A 270 16.48 14.98 -17.42
N LYS A 271 15.55 14.02 -17.34
CA LYS A 271 15.33 13.02 -18.39
C LYS A 271 14.64 13.66 -19.59
N ASP A 272 13.58 14.43 -19.34
CA ASP A 272 12.83 15.14 -20.38
C ASP A 272 13.75 16.11 -21.17
N GLN A 273 14.68 16.81 -20.51
CA GLN A 273 15.69 17.67 -21.17
C GLN A 273 16.74 16.91 -22.01
N LYS A 274 17.02 15.65 -21.69
CA LYS A 274 17.95 14.81 -22.48
C LYS A 274 17.25 14.25 -23.72
N ASP A 275 15.98 13.90 -23.59
CA ASP A 275 15.18 13.36 -24.70
C ASP A 275 14.78 14.46 -25.72
N GLU A 276 14.80 15.74 -25.33
CA GLU A 276 14.56 16.90 -26.22
C GLU A 276 15.79 17.43 -26.97
N LYS A 277 17.00 16.92 -26.70
CA LYS A 277 18.21 17.31 -27.47
C LYS A 277 18.45 16.29 -28.61
N PRO A 278 18.37 16.72 -29.88
CA PRO A 278 18.61 15.84 -31.04
C PRO A 278 20.07 15.39 -31.16
#